data_AF-A0A847JGE3-F1
#
_entry.id   AF-A0A847JGE3-F1
#
_cell.length_a   1.000
_cell.length_b   1.000
_cell.length_c   1.000
_cell.angle_alpha   90.00
_cell.angle_beta   90.00
_cell.angle_gamma   90.00
#
_symmetry.space_group_name_H-M   'P 1'
#
loop_
_entity.id
_entity.type
_entity.pdbx_description
1 polymer ?
#
loop_
_entity_poly.entity_id
_entity_poly.type
_entity_poly.pdbx_seq_one_letter_code
_entity_poly.pdbx_strand_id
1 'polypeptide(L)'
;MRRVLTAAALLAATALPAAAAGIEGQVQQQPINVIAIGMFVAFVFFTLGITYWASKRTRSAADFYTAGGGITGVQNGWAIAGDYMSAATLLGLSS
;
A
#
# COMPACT_ATOMS: atom_id res chain seq x y z
N MET A 1 39.83 -2.95 1.81
CA MET A 1 38.42 -2.94 1.33
C MET A 1 37.39 -3.15 2.45
N ARG A 2 37.45 -4.22 3.26
CA ARG A 2 36.50 -4.45 4.39
C ARG A 2 36.41 -3.28 5.40
N ARG A 3 37.52 -2.62 5.73
CA ARG A 3 37.53 -1.48 6.68
C ARG A 3 36.83 -0.21 6.16
N VAL A 4 36.82 -0.02 4.84
CA VAL A 4 36.13 1.12 4.20
C VAL A 4 34.62 0.86 4.15
N LEU A 5 34.22 -0.39 3.89
CA LEU A 5 32.83 -0.81 3.93
C LEU A 5 32.23 -0.72 5.34
N THR A 6 32.99 -1.07 6.38
CA THR A 6 32.54 -0.93 7.78
C THR A 6 32.41 0.53 8.21
N ALA A 7 33.32 1.41 7.77
CA ALA A 7 33.25 2.84 8.05
C ALA A 7 32.06 3.51 7.34
N ALA A 8 31.81 3.14 6.08
CA ALA A 8 30.64 3.60 5.33
C ALA A 8 29.32 3.11 5.94
N ALA A 9 29.27 1.87 6.44
CA ALA A 9 28.10 1.34 7.13
C ALA A 9 27.83 2.05 8.47
N LEU A 10 28.88 2.40 9.23
CA LEU A 10 28.75 3.17 10.47
C LEU A 10 28.28 4.62 10.21
N LEU A 11 28.80 5.27 9.16
CA LEU A 11 28.35 6.60 8.73
C LEU A 11 26.88 6.58 8.24
N ALA A 12 26.48 5.53 7.52
CA ALA A 12 25.09 5.36 7.10
C ALA A 12 24.15 5.10 8.29
N ALA A 13 24.61 4.37 9.32
CA ALA A 13 23.83 4.10 10.52
C ALA A 13 23.54 5.36 11.35
N THR A 14 24.47 6.34 11.37
CA THR A 14 24.25 7.63 12.05
C THR A 14 23.33 8.59 11.30
N ALA A 15 23.01 8.33 10.03
CA ALA A 15 22.10 9.15 9.23
C ALA A 15 20.62 8.73 9.37
N LEU A 16 20.34 7.54 9.93
CA LEU A 16 18.99 7.06 10.18
C LEU A 16 18.15 7.97 11.10
N PRO A 17 18.70 8.56 12.19
CA PRO A 17 17.94 9.49 13.04
C PRO A 17 17.63 10.82 12.34
N ALA A 18 18.49 11.26 11.42
CA ALA A 18 18.28 12.50 10.66
C ALA A 18 17.18 12.36 9.61
N ALA A 19 16.97 11.16 9.05
CA ALA A 19 15.84 10.86 8.16
C ALA A 19 14.49 10.78 8.92
N ALA A 20 14.52 10.62 10.25
CA ALA A 20 13.33 10.61 11.10
C ALA A 20 12.98 12.01 11.65
N ALA A 21 13.78 13.04 11.36
CA ALA A 21 13.59 14.41 11.85
C ALA A 21 12.36 15.14 11.26
N GLY A 22 11.56 14.48 10.41
CA GLY A 22 10.33 15.03 9.83
C GLY A 22 9.07 14.88 10.70
N ILE A 23 9.18 14.33 11.91
CA ILE A 23 8.03 14.11 12.81
C ILE A 23 8.28 14.86 14.13
N GLU A 24 8.41 16.20 14.06
CA GLU A 24 8.56 17.09 15.22
C GLU A 24 7.20 17.61 15.75
N GLY A 25 6.12 16.84 15.58
CA GLY A 25 4.82 17.15 16.16
C GLY A 25 4.61 16.40 17.47
N GLN A 26 4.04 17.05 18.49
CA GLN A 26 3.47 16.36 19.66
C GLN A 26 2.46 15.33 19.15
N VAL A 27 2.85 14.05 19.10
CA VAL A 27 1.96 12.96 18.72
C VAL A 27 0.98 12.77 19.86
N GLN A 28 -0.14 13.51 19.80
CA GLN A 28 -1.23 13.35 20.73
C GLN A 28 -1.74 11.93 20.58
N GLN A 29 -1.54 11.10 21.62
CA GLN A 29 -2.07 9.73 21.64
C GLN A 29 -3.59 9.80 21.54
N GLN A 30 -4.11 9.52 20.34
CA GLN A 30 -5.54 9.40 20.10
C GLN A 30 -6.05 8.20 20.91
N PRO A 31 -7.21 8.33 21.59
CA PRO A 31 -7.83 7.19 22.26
C PRO A 31 -8.14 6.10 21.23
N ILE A 32 -8.02 4.83 21.64
CA ILE A 32 -8.27 3.69 20.76
C ILE A 32 -9.72 3.74 20.27
N ASN A 33 -9.89 4.01 18.97
CA ASN A 33 -11.20 4.00 18.34
C ASN A 33 -11.54 2.60 17.82
N VAL A 34 -12.24 1.83 18.64
CA VAL A 34 -12.64 0.46 18.33
C VAL A 34 -13.52 0.38 17.07
N ILE A 35 -14.34 1.40 16.81
CA ILE A 35 -15.19 1.46 15.61
C ILE A 35 -14.32 1.60 14.36
N ALA A 36 -13.35 2.51 14.37
CA ALA A 36 -12.43 2.70 13.24
C ALA A 36 -11.61 1.43 12.96
N ILE A 37 -11.12 0.76 14.01
CA ILE A 37 -10.40 -0.51 13.89
C ILE A 37 -11.31 -1.59 13.29
N GLY A 38 -12.55 -1.69 13.76
CA GLY A 38 -13.54 -2.65 13.25
C GLY A 38 -13.80 -2.44 11.76
N MET A 39 -14.01 -1.19 11.31
CA MET A 39 -14.20 -0.88 9.89
C MET A 39 -12.96 -1.21 9.05
N PHE A 40 -11.76 -0.89 9.55
CA PHE A 40 -10.51 -1.20 8.85
C PHE A 40 -10.37 -2.72 8.62
N VAL A 41 -10.55 -3.51 9.69
CA VAL A 41 -10.46 -4.97 9.61
C VAL A 41 -11.53 -5.54 8.69
N ALA A 42 -12.77 -5.04 8.77
CA ALA A 42 -13.85 -5.44 7.86
C ALA A 42 -13.52 -5.15 6.40
N PHE A 43 -12.98 -3.97 6.10
CA PHE A 43 -12.58 -3.58 4.75
C PHE A 43 -11.43 -4.45 4.21
N VAL A 44 -10.45 -4.78 5.05
CA VAL A 44 -9.35 -5.67 4.69
C VAL A 44 -9.88 -7.07 4.34
N PHE A 45 -10.71 -7.67 5.20
CA PHE A 45 -11.28 -8.99 4.93
C PHE A 45 -12.20 -9.00 3.72
N PHE A 46 -12.96 -7.93 3.51
CA PHE A 46 -13.81 -7.77 2.33
C PHE A 46 -12.96 -7.76 1.05
N THR A 47 -11.90 -6.95 1.02
CA THR A 47 -10.97 -6.87 -0.11
C THR A 47 -10.32 -8.22 -0.39
N LEU A 48 -9.79 -8.88 0.66
CA LEU A 48 -9.20 -10.21 0.54
C LEU A 48 -10.20 -11.28 0.07
N GLY A 49 -11.45 -11.20 0.54
CA GLY A 49 -12.53 -12.09 0.12
C GLY A 49 -12.83 -11.98 -1.37
N ILE A 50 -12.92 -10.74 -1.89
CA ILE A 50 -13.10 -10.49 -3.33
C ILE A 50 -11.89 -11.01 -4.11
N THR A 51 -10.66 -10.71 -3.69
CA THR A 51 -9.44 -11.17 -4.37
C THR A 51 -9.35 -12.70 -4.41
N TYR A 52 -9.67 -13.37 -3.31
CA TYR A 52 -9.66 -14.82 -3.23
C TYR A 52 -10.74 -15.45 -4.13
N TRP A 53 -11.94 -14.89 -4.14
CA TRP A 53 -13.01 -15.33 -5.03
C TRP A 53 -12.63 -15.13 -6.51
N ALA A 54 -12.08 -13.97 -6.86
CA ALA A 54 -11.60 -13.68 -8.20
C ALA A 54 -10.48 -14.63 -8.63
N SER A 55 -9.51 -14.88 -7.75
CA SER A 55 -8.39 -15.80 -7.99
C SER A 55 -8.85 -17.22 -8.30
N LYS A 56 -9.94 -17.70 -7.68
CA LYS A 56 -10.51 -19.04 -7.98
C LYS A 56 -11.14 -19.16 -9.36
N ARG A 57 -11.51 -18.04 -9.99
CA ARG A 57 -12.19 -18.00 -11.29
C ARG A 57 -11.20 -17.92 -12.46
N THR A 58 -9.97 -17.51 -12.21
CA THR A 58 -8.88 -17.46 -13.19
C THR A 58 -8.21 -18.84 -13.32
N ARG A 59 -8.47 -19.58 -14.40
CA ARG A 59 -7.95 -20.96 -14.58
C ARG A 59 -7.03 -21.16 -15.78
N SER A 60 -7.01 -20.24 -16.76
CA SER A 60 -6.12 -20.31 -17.92
C SER A 60 -5.24 -19.06 -18.06
N ALA A 61 -4.12 -19.18 -18.80
CA ALA A 61 -3.24 -18.04 -19.09
C ALA A 61 -3.98 -16.93 -19.89
N ALA A 62 -4.94 -17.30 -20.74
CA ALA A 62 -5.79 -16.33 -21.44
C ALA A 62 -6.67 -15.53 -20.46
N ASP A 63 -7.23 -16.18 -19.43
CA ASP A 63 -8.01 -15.51 -18.40
C ASP A 63 -7.14 -14.59 -17.53
N PHE A 64 -5.85 -14.88 -17.38
CA PHE A 64 -4.92 -14.06 -16.60
C PHE A 64 -4.44 -12.83 -17.38
N TYR A 65 -4.12 -12.97 -18.67
CA TYR A 65 -3.53 -11.89 -19.46
C TYR A 65 -4.55 -11.01 -20.20
N THR A 66 -5.70 -11.56 -20.60
CA THR A 66 -6.72 -10.79 -21.34
C THR A 66 -8.06 -10.75 -20.63
N ALA A 67 -8.17 -11.32 -19.42
CA ALA A 67 -9.45 -11.52 -18.74
C ALA A 67 -10.51 -12.18 -19.64
N GLY A 68 -10.06 -13.03 -20.58
CA GLY A 68 -10.92 -13.67 -21.58
C GLY A 68 -11.49 -12.72 -22.64
N GLY A 69 -10.97 -11.49 -22.77
CA GLY A 69 -11.48 -10.45 -23.67
C GLY A 69 -12.80 -9.80 -23.20
N GLY A 70 -13.23 -10.08 -21.97
CA GLY A 70 -14.56 -9.69 -21.46
C GLY A 70 -14.63 -8.37 -20.67
N ILE A 71 -13.52 -7.64 -20.50
CA ILE A 71 -13.53 -6.37 -19.76
C ILE A 71 -14.01 -5.24 -20.68
N THR A 72 -15.12 -4.60 -20.32
CA THR A 72 -15.64 -3.43 -21.04
C THR A 72 -14.77 -2.19 -20.79
N GLY A 73 -14.72 -1.25 -21.74
CA GLY A 73 -13.91 -0.03 -21.62
C GLY A 73 -14.23 0.81 -20.38
N VAL A 74 -15.49 0.82 -19.93
CA VAL A 74 -15.90 1.51 -18.71
C VAL A 74 -15.33 0.81 -17.47
N GLN A 75 -15.38 -0.52 -17.38
CA GLN A 75 -14.79 -1.26 -16.27
C GLN A 75 -13.27 -1.07 -16.19
N ASN A 76 -12.59 -1.03 -17.34
CA ASN A 76 -11.16 -0.74 -17.40
C ASN A 76 -10.85 0.70 -16.97
N GLY A 77 -11.66 1.68 -17.39
CA GLY A 77 -11.51 3.08 -16.99
C GLY A 77 -11.68 3.29 -15.49
N TRP A 78 -12.65 2.61 -14.86
CA TRP A 78 -12.84 2.63 -13.41
C TRP A 78 -11.69 1.99 -12.64
N ALA A 79 -11.14 0.88 -13.14
CA ALA A 79 -9.97 0.25 -12.52
C ALA A 79 -8.76 1.20 -12.51
N ILE A 80 -8.48 1.85 -13.65
CA ILE A 80 -7.39 2.82 -13.77
C ILE A 80 -7.61 4.02 -12.84
N ALA A 81 -8.83 4.57 -12.80
CA ALA A 81 -9.14 5.68 -11.90
C ALA A 81 -8.90 5.30 -10.43
N GLY A 82 -9.22 4.05 -10.05
CA GLY A 82 -8.93 3.51 -8.72
C GLY A 82 -7.42 3.44 -8.42
N ASP A 83 -6.62 2.92 -9.37
CA ASP A 83 -5.17 2.84 -9.22
C ASP A 83 -4.51 4.22 -9.07
N TYR A 84 -5.03 5.24 -9.77
CA TYR A 84 -4.58 6.64 -9.61
C TYR A 84 -4.87 7.22 -8.23
N MET A 85 -5.92 6.77 -7.54
CA MET A 85 -6.32 7.27 -6.21
C MET A 85 -5.61 6.54 -5.05
N SER A 86 -4.53 5.79 -5.30
CA SER A 86 -3.83 5.01 -4.28
C SER A 86 -3.33 5.84 -3.09
N ALA A 87 -3.05 5.18 -1.96
CA ALA A 87 -2.64 5.75 -0.66
C ALA A 87 -1.49 6.76 -0.72
N ALA A 88 -0.67 6.73 -1.78
CA ALA A 88 0.33 7.75 -2.06
C ALA A 88 -0.29 9.14 -2.25
N THR A 89 -1.47 9.25 -2.86
CA THR A 89 -2.21 10.53 -2.97
C THR A 89 -2.73 11.00 -1.63
N LEU A 90 -3.22 10.08 -0.78
CA LEU A 90 -3.73 10.42 0.56
C LEU A 90 -2.60 10.91 1.49
N LEU A 91 -1.43 10.26 1.47
CA LEU A 91 -0.27 10.66 2.28
C LEU A 91 0.52 11.83 1.69
N GLY A 92 0.51 11.99 0.35
CA GLY A 92 1.25 13.04 -0.34
C GLY A 92 0.50 14.36 -0.54
N LEU A 93 -0.83 14.37 -0.36
CA LEU A 93 -1.66 15.60 -0.39
C LEU A 93 -2.08 16.05 1.01
N SER A 94 -1.98 15.17 2.02
CA SER A 94 -2.26 15.47 3.42
C SER A 94 -0.95 15.72 4.19
N SER A 95 -0.26 16.80 3.84
CA SER A 95 0.87 17.34 4.60
C SER A 95 0.76 18.85 4.69
#